data_AF-A0A6B3EPW2-F1
#
_entry.id   AF-A0A6B3EPW2-F1
#
_cell.length_a   1.000
_cell.length_b   1.000
_cell.length_c   1.000
_cell.angle_alpha   90.00
_cell.angle_beta   90.00
_cell.angle_gamma   90.00
#
_symmetry.space_group_name_H-M   'P 1'
#
loop_
_entity.id
_entity.type
_entity.pdbx_description
1 polymer ?
#
loop_
_entity_poly.entity_id
_entity_poly.type
_entity_poly.pdbx_seq_one_letter_code
_entity_poly.pdbx_strand_id
1 'polypeptide(L)'
;GWRWCFFIALPFTVVASAILARTLHLEDIRRPDTKVDYWGASLIAAGVSLLLLWVTFVDNEFAWISWQTGAMLAGTVVLLGAAVVVESKVSQPVIPLHVIKRRDPALAIIASLAVGMAMFGGAVF
;
A
#
# COMPACT_ATOMS: atom_id res chain seq x y z
N GLY A 1 15.37 21.70 14.32
CA GLY A 1 16.17 20.75 13.55
C GLY A 1 15.35 20.02 12.50
N TRP A 2 14.45 19.11 12.91
CA TRP A 2 13.73 18.15 12.05
C TRP A 2 12.96 18.72 10.85
N ARG A 3 12.45 19.97 10.94
CA ARG A 3 11.52 20.51 9.92
C ARG A 3 12.23 20.72 8.59
N TRP A 4 13.55 20.93 8.64
CA TRP A 4 14.41 21.07 7.47
C TRP A 4 14.52 19.81 6.63
N CYS A 5 14.31 18.62 7.20
CA CYS A 5 14.28 17.38 6.42
C CYS A 5 13.15 17.41 5.36
N PHE A 6 12.01 18.03 5.66
CA PHE A 6 10.91 18.22 4.70
C PHE A 6 11.21 19.32 3.68
N PHE A 7 11.86 20.41 4.10
CA PHE A 7 12.18 21.53 3.21
C PHE A 7 13.30 21.20 2.21
N ILE A 8 14.21 20.28 2.52
CA ILE A 8 15.28 19.85 1.59
C ILE A 8 14.73 18.98 0.45
N ALA A 9 13.69 18.18 0.70
CA ALA A 9 13.07 17.34 -0.34
C ALA A 9 12.27 18.15 -1.37
N LEU A 10 11.72 19.30 -0.97
CA LEU A 10 10.93 20.20 -1.83
C LEU A 10 11.68 20.71 -3.08
N PRO A 11 12.86 21.35 -2.98
CA PRO A 11 13.57 21.82 -4.16
C PRO A 11 13.99 20.67 -5.08
N PHE A 12 14.37 19.52 -4.51
CA PHE A 12 14.75 18.35 -5.28
C PHE A 12 13.58 17.79 -6.09
N THR A 13 12.41 17.64 -5.45
CA THR A 13 11.19 17.16 -6.13
C THR A 13 10.74 18.13 -7.24
N VAL A 14 10.76 19.44 -6.98
CA VAL A 14 10.41 20.45 -8.00
C VAL A 14 11.35 20.39 -9.20
N VAL A 15 12.66 20.31 -8.98
CA VAL A 15 13.65 20.20 -10.06
C VAL A 15 13.46 18.91 -10.85
N ALA A 16 13.27 17.77 -10.17
CA ALA A 16 13.02 16.49 -10.83
C ALA A 16 11.73 16.53 -11.68
N SER A 17 10.63 17.07 -11.15
CA SER A 17 9.38 17.25 -11.89
C SER A 17 9.54 18.18 -13.10
N ALA A 18 10.30 19.27 -12.97
CA ALA A 18 10.54 20.21 -14.07
C ALA A 18 11.41 19.61 -15.18
N ILE A 19 12.39 18.77 -14.82
CA ILE A 19 13.19 18.02 -15.80
C ILE A 19 12.29 17.01 -16.51
N LEU A 20 11.55 16.18 -15.76
CA LEU A 20 10.68 15.15 -16.31
C LEU A 20 9.62 15.75 -17.26
N ALA A 21 8.97 16.85 -16.87
CA ALA A 21 8.00 17.54 -17.70
C ALA A 21 8.59 18.08 -19.02
N ARG A 22 9.91 18.33 -19.08
CA ARG A 22 10.59 18.84 -20.27
C ARG A 22 11.25 17.77 -21.13
N THR A 23 11.75 16.70 -20.51
CA THR A 23 12.53 15.68 -21.22
C THR A 23 11.70 14.46 -21.59
N LEU A 24 10.66 14.16 -20.82
CA LEU A 24 9.84 12.97 -21.00
C LEU A 24 8.82 13.15 -22.12
N HIS A 25 9.28 12.99 -23.36
CA HIS A 25 8.42 12.85 -24.53
C HIS A 25 7.98 11.39 -24.61
N LEU A 26 6.85 11.03 -23.98
CA LEU A 26 6.21 9.75 -24.24
C LEU A 26 5.53 9.82 -25.61
N GLU A 27 5.91 8.94 -26.53
CA GLU A 27 5.01 8.57 -27.62
C GLU A 27 3.71 8.05 -26.99
N ASP A 28 2.58 8.69 -27.31
CA ASP A 28 1.25 8.38 -26.76
C ASP A 28 0.80 7.01 -27.30
N ILE A 29 1.32 5.91 -26.72
CA ILE A 29 0.81 4.55 -26.93
C ILE A 29 -0.49 4.44 -26.14
N ARG A 30 -1.50 5.18 -26.58
CA ARG A 30 -2.80 5.27 -25.96
C ARG A 30 -3.47 3.90 -26.08
N ARG A 31 -3.48 3.13 -24.99
CA ARG A 31 -4.25 1.88 -24.89
C ARG A 31 -5.70 2.27 -24.53
N PRO A 32 -6.63 2.27 -25.49
CA PRO A 32 -7.96 2.89 -25.33
C PRO A 32 -8.83 2.22 -24.26
N ASP A 33 -8.53 0.97 -23.89
CA ASP A 33 -9.31 0.18 -22.92
C ASP A 33 -8.66 0.09 -21.53
N THR A 34 -7.87 1.10 -21.14
CA THR A 34 -7.27 1.10 -19.80
C THR A 34 -8.27 1.57 -18.75
N LYS A 35 -9.03 0.63 -18.17
CA LYS A 35 -9.97 0.90 -17.08
C LYS A 35 -9.26 0.83 -15.74
N VAL A 36 -9.28 1.94 -15.02
CA VAL A 36 -8.77 2.02 -13.65
C VAL A 36 -9.66 1.18 -12.73
N ASP A 37 -9.04 0.27 -11.98
CA ASP A 37 -9.72 -0.56 -10.99
C ASP A 37 -9.92 0.19 -9.67
N TYR A 38 -10.94 1.06 -9.65
CA TYR A 38 -11.32 1.81 -8.45
C TYR A 38 -11.85 0.90 -7.33
N TRP A 39 -12.50 -0.22 -7.69
CA TRP A 39 -13.08 -1.13 -6.70
C TRP A 39 -11.98 -1.86 -5.95
N GLY A 40 -11.06 -2.52 -6.65
CA GLY A 40 -9.91 -3.17 -6.05
C GLY A 40 -9.09 -2.21 -5.19
N ALA A 41 -8.77 -1.02 -5.73
CA ALA A 41 -8.04 0.01 -4.99
C ALA A 41 -8.75 0.43 -3.69
N SER A 42 -10.07 0.66 -3.73
CA SER A 42 -10.85 1.06 -2.57
C SER A 42 -10.94 -0.03 -1.50
N LEU A 43 -11.09 -1.30 -1.92
CA LEU A 43 -11.16 -2.46 -1.04
C LEU A 43 -9.82 -2.71 -0.33
N ILE A 44 -8.71 -2.59 -1.06
CA ILE A 44 -7.36 -2.69 -0.47
C ILE A 44 -7.14 -1.56 0.52
N ALA A 45 -7.42 -0.31 0.12
CA ALA A 45 -7.24 0.85 0.98
C ALA A 45 -8.08 0.72 2.27
N ALA A 46 -9.35 0.31 2.16
CA ALA A 46 -10.22 0.10 3.30
C ALA A 46 -9.75 -1.05 4.20
N GLY A 47 -9.37 -2.20 3.61
CA GLY A 47 -8.89 -3.37 4.36
C GLY A 47 -7.59 -3.10 5.11
N VAL A 48 -6.61 -2.48 4.46
CA VAL A 48 -5.34 -2.07 5.09
C VAL A 48 -5.59 -1.03 6.18
N SER A 49 -6.45 -0.05 5.92
CA SER A 49 -6.80 0.97 6.94
C SER A 49 -7.44 0.34 8.17
N LEU A 50 -8.38 -0.60 7.97
CA LEU A 50 -9.03 -1.29 9.09
C LEU A 50 -8.05 -2.12 9.92
N LEU A 51 -7.10 -2.79 9.26
CA LEU A 51 -6.02 -3.51 9.94
C LEU A 51 -5.15 -2.56 10.78
N LEU A 52 -4.76 -1.41 10.20
CA LEU A 52 -3.96 -0.41 10.90
C LEU A 52 -4.72 0.18 12.10
N LEU A 53 -6.02 0.45 11.96
CA LEU A 53 -6.85 0.90 13.07
C LEU A 53 -6.90 -0.15 14.18
N TRP A 54 -7.04 -1.43 13.85
CA TRP A 54 -6.99 -2.50 14.84
C TRP A 54 -5.66 -2.52 15.61
N VAL A 55 -4.52 -2.50 14.91
CA VAL A 55 -3.18 -2.46 15.56
C VAL A 55 -2.98 -1.19 16.39
N THR A 56 -3.58 -0.07 16.00
CA THR A 56 -3.42 1.21 16.70
C THR A 56 -4.23 1.27 17.99
N PHE A 57 -5.42 0.68 18.01
CA PHE A 57 -6.35 0.77 19.15
C PHE A 57 -6.30 -0.43 20.09
N VAL A 58 -5.76 -1.57 19.65
CA VAL A 58 -5.56 -2.73 20.53
C VAL A 58 -4.66 -2.32 21.70
N ASP A 59 -5.01 -2.77 22.90
CA ASP A 59 -4.37 -2.44 24.19
C ASP A 59 -4.62 -1.02 24.72
N ASN A 60 -5.11 -0.09 23.90
CA ASN A 60 -5.49 1.26 24.33
C ASN A 60 -6.99 1.37 24.63
N GLU A 61 -7.84 0.95 23.69
CA GLU A 61 -9.32 1.04 23.80
C GLU A 61 -9.98 -0.32 24.03
N PHE A 62 -9.37 -1.40 23.54
CA PHE A 62 -9.89 -2.76 23.68
C PHE A 62 -8.77 -3.80 23.77
N ALA A 63 -9.03 -4.89 24.49
CA ALA A 63 -8.07 -5.96 24.68
C ALA A 63 -7.83 -6.78 23.38
N TRP A 64 -6.68 -7.42 23.32
CA TRP A 64 -6.31 -8.38 22.27
C TRP A 64 -7.37 -9.46 22.05
N ILE A 65 -7.93 -10.01 23.13
CA ILE A 65 -9.03 -10.97 23.07
C ILE A 65 -10.32 -10.24 23.46
N SER A 66 -10.96 -9.63 22.46
CA SER A 66 -12.22 -8.90 22.62
C SER A 66 -13.11 -9.08 21.38
N TRP A 67 -14.40 -8.84 21.52
CA TRP A 67 -15.33 -8.92 20.40
C TRP A 67 -15.02 -7.87 19.34
N GLN A 68 -14.50 -6.70 19.74
CA GLN A 68 -14.05 -5.62 18.84
C GLN A 68 -12.88 -6.10 17.98
N THR A 69 -11.85 -6.71 18.59
CA THR A 69 -10.75 -7.33 17.85
C THR A 69 -11.28 -8.37 16.86
N GLY A 70 -12.18 -9.25 17.31
CA GLY A 70 -12.82 -10.24 16.43
C GLY A 70 -13.52 -9.59 15.23
N ALA A 71 -14.31 -8.54 15.45
CA ALA A 71 -15.04 -7.85 14.40
C ALA A 71 -14.12 -7.12 13.41
N MET A 72 -13.10 -6.41 13.89
CA MET A 72 -12.17 -5.66 13.03
C MET A 72 -11.25 -6.58 12.23
N LEU A 73 -10.76 -7.66 12.84
CA LEU A 73 -9.89 -8.63 12.20
C LEU A 73 -10.68 -9.46 11.19
N ALA A 74 -11.90 -9.89 11.53
CA ALA A 74 -12.81 -10.53 10.58
C ALA A 74 -13.17 -9.58 9.42
N GLY A 75 -13.51 -8.33 9.71
CA GLY A 75 -13.80 -7.32 8.69
C GLY A 75 -12.61 -7.08 7.75
N THR A 76 -11.39 -7.06 8.29
CA THR A 76 -10.16 -6.95 7.51
C THR A 76 -9.98 -8.14 6.57
N VAL A 77 -10.13 -9.36 7.08
CA VAL A 77 -10.03 -10.60 6.27
C VAL A 77 -11.10 -10.61 5.17
N VAL A 78 -12.32 -10.17 5.47
CA VAL A 78 -13.41 -10.07 4.50
C VAL A 78 -13.09 -9.04 3.42
N LEU A 79 -12.64 -7.84 3.78
CA LEU A 79 -12.31 -6.77 2.84
C LEU A 79 -11.13 -7.14 1.93
N LEU A 80 -10.05 -7.68 2.51
CA LEU A 80 -8.88 -8.11 1.74
C LEU A 80 -9.18 -9.35 0.90
N GLY A 81 -9.98 -10.29 1.40
CA GLY A 81 -10.46 -11.43 0.62
C GLY A 81 -11.31 -10.99 -0.57
N ALA A 82 -12.23 -10.04 -0.34
CA ALA A 82 -13.02 -9.44 -1.40
C ALA A 82 -12.15 -8.68 -2.41
N ALA A 83 -11.11 -7.97 -1.96
CA ALA A 83 -10.13 -7.32 -2.83
C ALA A 83 -9.46 -8.32 -3.76
N VAL A 84 -8.96 -9.46 -3.23
CA VAL A 84 -8.33 -10.52 -4.04
C VAL A 84 -9.31 -11.10 -5.06
N VAL A 85 -10.56 -11.32 -4.68
CA VAL A 85 -11.59 -11.82 -5.60
C VAL A 85 -11.87 -10.80 -6.71
N VAL A 86 -11.99 -9.52 -6.38
CA VAL A 86 -12.19 -8.45 -7.37
C VAL A 86 -10.99 -8.35 -8.30
N GLU A 87 -9.76 -8.28 -7.77
CA GLU A 87 -8.55 -8.19 -8.59
C GLU A 87 -8.33 -9.43 -9.48
N SER A 88 -8.78 -10.62 -9.04
CA SER A 88 -8.71 -11.83 -9.88
C SER A 88 -9.68 -11.80 -11.08
N LYS A 89 -10.73 -10.98 -11.00
CA LYS A 89 -11.79 -10.87 -12.02
C LYS A 89 -11.64 -9.66 -12.93
N VAL A 90 -10.95 -8.61 -12.47
CA VAL A 90 -10.79 -7.37 -13.24
C VAL A 90 -9.74 -7.54 -14.33
N SER A 91 -10.03 -7.04 -15.54
CA SER A 91 -9.15 -7.18 -16.71
C SER A 91 -7.83 -6.40 -16.58
N GLN A 92 -7.79 -5.41 -15.70
CA GLN A 92 -6.60 -4.60 -15.38
C GLN A 92 -6.46 -4.45 -13.87
N PRO A 93 -5.95 -5.49 -13.17
CA PRO A 93 -5.78 -5.45 -11.73
C PRO A 93 -4.73 -4.41 -11.33
N VAL A 94 -4.97 -3.70 -10.23
CA VAL A 94 -3.98 -2.79 -9.62
C VAL A 94 -2.76 -3.58 -9.17
N ILE A 95 -3.01 -4.71 -8.50
CA ILE A 95 -1.98 -5.65 -8.10
C ILE A 95 -2.11 -6.91 -8.96
N PRO A 96 -1.27 -7.08 -10.01
CA PRO A 96 -1.28 -8.31 -10.78
C PRO A 96 -0.80 -9.46 -9.90
N LEU A 97 -1.74 -10.29 -9.42
CA LEU A 97 -1.51 -11.43 -8.53
C LEU A 97 -0.45 -12.41 -9.08
N HIS A 98 -0.33 -12.51 -10.41
CA HIS A 98 0.68 -13.33 -11.08
C HIS A 98 2.12 -12.81 -10.91
N VAL A 99 2.32 -11.51 -10.64
CA VAL A 99 3.64 -10.92 -10.37
C VAL A 99 4.06 -11.25 -8.94
N ILE A 100 3.15 -11.09 -7.98
CA ILE A 100 3.42 -11.44 -6.57
C ILE A 100 3.71 -12.93 -6.42
N LYS A 101 3.10 -13.79 -7.25
CA LYS A 101 3.38 -15.22 -7.22
C LYS A 101 4.79 -15.58 -7.71
N ARG A 102 5.51 -14.67 -8.37
CA ARG A 102 6.91 -14.90 -8.80
C ARG A 102 7.86 -14.66 -7.63
N ARG A 103 8.97 -15.41 -7.63
CA ARG A 103 9.94 -15.44 -6.52
C ARG A 103 10.61 -14.09 -6.30
N ASP A 104 11.05 -13.41 -7.35
CA ASP A 104 11.81 -12.17 -7.19
C ASP A 104 10.97 -11.02 -6.60
N PRO A 105 9.75 -10.74 -7.11
CA PRO A 105 8.86 -9.76 -6.48
C PRO A 105 8.45 -10.16 -5.06
N ALA A 106 8.17 -11.44 -4.81
CA ALA A 106 7.81 -11.91 -3.47
C ALA A 106 8.94 -11.68 -2.45
N LEU A 107 10.18 -12.01 -2.83
CA LEU A 107 11.36 -11.77 -1.99
C LEU A 107 11.57 -10.27 -1.75
N ALA A 108 11.37 -9.42 -2.76
CA ALA A 108 11.48 -7.97 -2.60
C ALA A 108 10.43 -7.41 -1.61
N ILE A 109 9.20 -7.91 -1.66
CA ILE A 109 8.12 -7.53 -0.72
C ILE A 109 8.48 -7.95 0.71
N ILE A 110 8.91 -9.20 0.90
CA ILE A 110 9.31 -9.72 2.21
C ILE A 110 10.51 -8.96 2.76
N ALA A 111 11.51 -8.68 1.92
CA ALA A 111 12.67 -7.89 2.31
C ALA A 111 12.27 -6.46 2.73
N SER A 112 11.36 -5.82 2.00
CA SER A 112 10.86 -4.48 2.33
C SER A 112 10.11 -4.48 3.68
N LEU A 113 9.30 -5.50 3.95
CA LEU A 113 8.64 -5.70 5.24
C LEU A 113 9.66 -5.92 6.36
N ALA A 114 10.68 -6.74 6.14
CA ALA A 114 11.74 -7.01 7.11
C ALA A 114 12.54 -5.74 7.44
N VAL A 115 12.89 -4.94 6.43
CA VAL A 115 13.56 -3.65 6.62
C VAL A 115 12.66 -2.69 7.40
N GLY A 116 11.36 -2.63 7.08
CA GLY A 116 10.40 -1.83 7.84
C GLY A 116 10.34 -2.24 9.31
N MET A 117 10.19 -3.54 9.58
CA MET A 117 10.19 -4.07 10.95
C MET A 117 11.51 -3.79 11.67
N ALA A 118 12.66 -3.91 11.01
CA ALA A 118 13.96 -3.61 11.61
C ALA A 118 14.12 -2.12 11.92
N MET A 119 13.70 -1.25 11.00
CA MET A 119 13.83 0.20 11.12
C MET A 119 12.92 0.75 12.23
N PHE A 120 11.67 0.27 12.33
CA PHE A 120 10.75 0.70 13.38
C PHE A 120 10.93 -0.07 14.69
N GLY A 121 11.22 -1.36 14.63
CA GLY A 121 11.49 -2.18 15.81
C GLY A 121 12.73 -1.72 16.56
N GLY A 122 13.85 -1.47 15.86
CA GLY A 122 15.08 -0.97 16.48
C GLY A 122 15.07 0.52 16.84
N ALA A 123 14.08 1.28 16.39
CA ALA A 123 13.92 2.69 16.77
C ALA A 123 13.00 2.88 17.98
N VAL A 124 12.15 1.89 18.30
CA VAL A 124 11.16 1.96 19.39
C VAL A 124 11.62 1.21 20.65
N PHE A 125 12.52 0.23 20.53
CA PHE A 125 13.14 -0.52 21.63
C PHE A 125 14.66 -0.36 21.63
#